data_AF-A0A2S2QYH0-F1
#
_entry.id   AF-A0A2S2QYH0-F1
#
_cell.length_a   1.000
_cell.length_b   1.000
_cell.length_c   1.000
_cell.angle_alpha   90.00
_cell.angle_beta   90.00
_cell.angle_gamma   90.00
#
_symmetry.space_group_name_H-M   'P 1'
#
loop_
_entity.id
_entity.type
_entity.pdbx_description
1 polymer ?
#
loop_
_entity_poly.entity_id
_entity_poly.type
_entity_poly.pdbx_seq_one_letter_code
_entity_poly.pdbx_strand_id
1 'polypeptide(L)'
;IKVERPPHPRANANFFEILTFGWILKLFQIGNKRDLEINDLYSTLNDHLSSSLGNELEKKWRIELAKAKKSNRHPSLLSALLQMFGPKWILYGFLLLIIETLLW
;
A
#
# COMPACT_ATOMS: atom_id res chain seq x y z
N ILE A 1 -4.68 6.97 -24.62
CA ILE A 1 -5.91 6.15 -24.47
C ILE A 1 -5.80 5.45 -23.12
N LYS A 2 -6.72 5.70 -22.18
CA LYS A 2 -6.71 5.03 -20.88
C LYS A 2 -7.24 3.62 -21.10
N VAL A 3 -6.37 2.61 -21.07
CA VAL A 3 -6.77 1.21 -21.23
C VAL A 3 -7.66 0.86 -20.04
N GLU A 4 -8.91 0.51 -20.30
CA GLU A 4 -9.87 0.13 -19.28
C GLU A 4 -9.53 -1.29 -18.82
N ARG A 5 -9.14 -1.43 -17.55
CA ARG A 5 -8.65 -2.68 -16.97
C ARG A 5 -9.65 -3.20 -15.94
N PRO A 6 -9.74 -4.54 -15.75
CA PRO A 6 -10.55 -5.10 -14.70
C PRO A 6 -10.11 -4.57 -13.33
N PRO A 7 -11.05 -4.36 -12.39
CA PRO A 7 -10.74 -3.90 -11.04
C PRO A 7 -9.82 -4.88 -10.31
N HIS A 8 -8.95 -4.36 -9.45
CA HIS A 8 -8.03 -5.18 -8.68
C HIS A 8 -8.78 -6.19 -7.79
N PRO A 9 -8.54 -7.51 -7.90
CA PRO A 9 -9.31 -8.53 -7.19
C PRO A 9 -9.17 -8.41 -5.67
N ARG A 10 -8.02 -7.93 -5.18
CA ARG A 10 -7.81 -7.59 -3.77
C ARG A 10 -8.82 -6.58 -3.21
N ALA A 11 -9.41 -5.71 -4.03
CA ALA A 11 -10.39 -4.73 -3.57
C ALA A 11 -11.69 -5.37 -3.08
N ASN A 12 -12.06 -6.53 -3.62
CA ASN A 12 -13.27 -7.27 -3.27
C ASN A 12 -12.97 -8.59 -2.52
N ALA A 13 -11.71 -8.80 -2.10
CA ALA A 13 -11.28 -10.05 -1.50
C ALA A 13 -11.68 -10.12 -0.02
N ASN A 14 -12.11 -11.31 0.41
CA ASN A 14 -12.44 -11.57 1.81
C ASN A 14 -11.18 -11.65 2.69
N PHE A 15 -11.32 -11.51 4.00
CA PHE A 15 -10.18 -11.57 4.94
C PHE A 15 -9.29 -12.82 4.76
N PHE A 16 -9.91 -14.00 4.63
CA PHE A 16 -9.18 -15.25 4.37
C PHE A 16 -8.45 -15.26 3.02
N GLU A 17 -9.06 -14.70 1.97
CA GLU A 17 -8.41 -14.59 0.65
C GLU A 17 -7.23 -13.63 0.69
N ILE A 18 -7.33 -12.54 1.46
CA ILE A 18 -6.23 -11.58 1.64
C ILE A 18 -5.07 -12.25 2.39
N LEU A 19 -5.35 -12.97 3.48
CA LEU A 19 -4.34 -13.66 4.27
C LEU A 19 -3.62 -14.77 3.50
N THR A 20 -4.37 -15.57 2.74
CA THR A 20 -3.83 -16.71 1.98
C THR A 20 -3.33 -16.32 0.59
N PHE A 21 -3.40 -15.03 0.23
CA PHE A 21 -3.17 -14.54 -1.13
C PHE A 21 -4.06 -15.19 -2.20
N GLY A 22 -5.18 -15.81 -1.82
CA GLY A 22 -6.09 -16.51 -2.73
C GLY A 22 -6.60 -15.64 -3.89
N TRP A 23 -6.72 -14.32 -3.68
CA TRP A 23 -7.15 -13.36 -4.71
C TRP A 23 -6.23 -13.30 -5.94
N ILE A 24 -4.96 -13.72 -5.85
CA ILE A 24 -4.00 -13.71 -6.97
C ILE A 24 -4.05 -15.00 -7.80
N LEU A 25 -4.64 -16.09 -7.27
CA LEU A 25 -4.57 -17.42 -7.88
C LEU A 25 -5.16 -17.46 -9.30
N LYS A 26 -6.18 -16.64 -9.58
CA LYS A 26 -6.77 -16.53 -10.92
C LYS A 26 -5.75 -16.06 -11.96
N LEU A 27 -4.87 -15.12 -11.60
CA LEU A 27 -3.83 -14.63 -12.50
C LEU A 27 -2.79 -15.72 -12.76
N PHE A 28 -2.39 -16.48 -11.73
CA PHE A 28 -1.49 -17.62 -11.91
C PHE A 28 -2.07 -18.73 -12.78
N GLN A 29 -3.38 -19.01 -12.66
CA GLN A 29 -4.04 -19.98 -13.53
C GLN A 29 -4.01 -19.56 -15.00
N ILE A 30 -4.14 -18.26 -15.29
CA ILE A 30 -4.04 -17.73 -16.66
C ILE A 30 -2.60 -17.88 -17.15
N GLY A 31 -1.62 -17.41 -16.36
CA GLY A 31 -0.19 -17.51 -16.68
C GLY A 31 0.31 -18.95 -16.87
N ASN A 32 -0.33 -19.93 -16.22
CA ASN A 32 -0.02 -21.35 -16.41
C ASN A 32 -0.60 -21.92 -17.71
N LYS A 33 -1.69 -21.34 -18.24
CA LYS A 33 -2.34 -21.81 -19.47
C LYS A 33 -1.79 -21.12 -20.72
N ARG A 34 -1.39 -19.86 -20.61
CA ARG A 34 -0.83 -19.04 -21.68
C ARG A 34 0.00 -17.88 -21.11
N ASP A 35 0.81 -17.26 -21.96
CA ASP A 35 1.52 -16.04 -21.60
C ASP A 35 0.55 -14.91 -21.23
N LEU A 36 0.96 -14.10 -20.25
CA LEU A 36 0.18 -12.96 -19.74
C LEU A 36 0.29 -11.78 -20.69
N GLU A 37 -0.86 -11.16 -20.98
CA GLU A 37 -0.95 -9.96 -21.80
C GLU A 37 -1.24 -8.71 -20.97
N ILE A 38 -1.06 -7.53 -21.55
CA ILE A 38 -1.34 -6.23 -20.90
C ILE A 38 -2.80 -6.13 -20.46
N ASN A 39 -3.71 -6.80 -21.16
CA ASN A 39 -5.15 -6.81 -20.86
C ASN A 39 -5.49 -7.67 -19.63
N ASP A 40 -4.61 -8.61 -19.25
CA ASP A 40 -4.79 -9.44 -18.06
C ASP A 40 -4.39 -8.72 -16.77
N LEU A 41 -3.70 -7.58 -16.89
CA LEU A 41 -3.30 -6.77 -15.75
C LEU A 41 -4.51 -6.05 -15.15
N TYR A 42 -4.61 -6.12 -13.84
CA TYR A 42 -5.62 -5.38 -13.10
C TYR A 42 -5.31 -3.87 -13.03
N SER A 43 -6.34 -3.07 -12.75
CA SER A 43 -6.14 -1.68 -12.38
C SER A 43 -5.38 -1.57 -11.06
N THR A 44 -4.66 -0.46 -10.89
CA THR A 44 -3.97 -0.15 -9.64
C THR A 44 -4.97 0.01 -8.50
N LEU A 45 -4.70 -0.64 -7.37
CA LEU A 45 -5.48 -0.43 -6.15
C LEU A 45 -5.43 1.06 -5.74
N ASN A 46 -6.54 1.58 -5.22
CA ASN A 46 -6.65 2.99 -4.84
C ASN A 46 -5.54 3.44 -3.87
N ASP A 47 -5.13 2.57 -2.94
CA ASP A 47 -4.06 2.81 -1.98
C ASP A 47 -2.67 2.95 -2.62
N HIS A 48 -2.51 2.51 -3.86
CA HIS A 48 -1.25 2.53 -4.61
C HIS A 48 -1.25 3.59 -5.72
N LEU A 49 -2.32 4.37 -5.84
CA LEU A 49 -2.37 5.49 -6.76
C LEU A 49 -1.44 6.62 -6.29
N SER A 50 -0.59 7.11 -7.19
CA SER A 50 0.30 8.23 -6.93
C SER A 50 -0.45 9.50 -6.54
N SER A 51 -1.64 9.73 -7.11
CA SER A 51 -2.50 10.85 -6.75
C SER A 51 -3.00 10.77 -5.30
N SER A 52 -3.44 9.59 -4.87
CA SER A 52 -3.89 9.35 -3.50
C SER A 52 -2.74 9.57 -2.49
N LEU A 53 -1.59 8.95 -2.76
CA LEU A 53 -0.39 9.10 -1.93
C LEU A 53 0.14 10.54 -1.90
N GLY A 54 0.12 11.23 -3.05
CA GLY A 54 0.51 12.63 -3.16
C GLY A 54 -0.36 13.54 -2.31
N ASN A 55 -1.69 13.36 -2.38
CA ASN A 55 -2.64 14.13 -1.59
C ASN A 55 -2.46 13.90 -0.07
N GLU A 56 -2.24 12.65 0.36
CA GLU A 56 -1.96 12.35 1.76
C GLU A 56 -0.63 12.93 2.23
N LEU A 57 0.43 12.83 1.40
CA LEU A 57 1.72 13.43 1.71
C LEU A 57 1.60 14.95 1.86
N GLU A 58 0.86 15.62 0.98
CA GLU A 58 0.62 17.07 1.08
C GLU A 58 -0.05 17.44 2.40
N LYS A 59 -1.07 16.69 2.83
CA LYS A 59 -1.72 16.89 4.13
C LYS A 59 -0.72 16.75 5.29
N LYS A 60 0.09 15.68 5.29
CA LYS A 60 1.11 15.45 6.32
C LYS A 60 2.19 16.52 6.31
N TRP A 61 2.57 17.00 5.13
CA TRP A 61 3.51 18.11 4.96
C TRP A 61 2.99 19.41 5.56
N ARG A 62 1.72 19.77 5.33
CA ARG A 62 1.10 20.96 5.95
C ARG A 62 1.07 20.87 7.48
N ILE A 63 0.83 19.69 8.03
CA ILE A 63 0.90 19.44 9.48
C ILE A 63 2.34 19.63 10.00
N GLU A 64 3.33 19.11 9.29
CA GLU A 64 4.75 19.26 9.63
C GLU A 64 5.20 20.73 9.59
N LEU A 65 4.77 21.50 8.59
CA LEU A 65 5.02 22.95 8.52
C LEU A 65 4.45 23.69 9.73
N ALA A 66 3.21 23.37 10.13
CA ALA A 66 2.59 23.99 11.30
C ALA A 66 3.33 23.62 12.60
N LYS A 67 3.73 22.36 12.77
CA LYS A 67 4.53 21.90 13.92
C LYS A 67 5.89 22.56 13.97
N ALA A 68 6.58 22.63 12.82
CA ALA A 68 7.90 23.24 12.70
C ALA A 68 7.88 24.73 13.08
N LYS A 69 6.87 25.47 12.59
CA LYS A 69 6.64 26.88 12.95
C LYS A 69 6.38 27.06 14.45
N LYS A 70 5.57 26.19 15.07
CA LYS A 70 5.27 26.26 16.50
C LYS A 70 6.49 25.98 17.38
N SER A 71 7.35 25.05 16.96
CA SER A 71 8.55 24.66 17.70
C SER A 71 9.82 25.41 17.28
N ASN A 72 9.68 26.45 16.46
CA ASN A 72 10.78 27.26 15.91
C ASN A 72 11.94 26.42 15.32
N ARG A 73 11.59 25.34 14.61
CA ARG A 73 12.53 24.40 13.98
C ARG A 73 12.33 24.37 12.47
N HIS A 74 13.30 23.82 11.75
CA HIS A 74 13.13 23.55 10.32
C HIS A 74 12.17 22.37 10.09
N PRO A 75 11.27 22.46 9.09
CA PRO A 75 10.42 21.35 8.70
C PRO A 75 11.25 20.24 8.06
N SER A 76 10.87 18.97 8.30
CA SER A 76 11.57 17.81 7.76
C SER A 76 10.63 16.94 6.92
N LEU A 77 10.99 16.72 5.66
CA LEU A 77 10.23 15.83 4.77
C LEU A 77 10.21 14.39 5.32
N LEU A 78 11.32 13.95 5.91
CA LEU A 78 11.42 12.63 6.56
C LEU A 78 10.40 12.50 7.70
N SER A 79 10.17 13.57 8.47
CA SER A 79 9.14 13.57 9.52
C SER A 79 7.74 13.37 8.94
N ALA A 80 7.42 14.00 7.80
CA ALA A 80 6.13 13.82 7.13
C ALA A 80 5.98 12.39 6.57
N LEU A 81 7.05 11.83 5.99
CA LEU A 81 7.07 10.45 5.49
C LEU A 81 6.91 9.42 6.62
N LEU A 82 7.62 9.61 7.74
CA LEU A 82 7.49 8.76 8.93
C LEU A 82 6.09 8.86 9.54
N GLN A 83 5.48 10.05 9.55
CA GLN A 83 4.09 10.21 9.99
C GLN A 83 3.08 9.53 9.06
N MET A 84 3.42 9.34 7.79
CA MET A 84 2.56 8.68 6.80
C MET A 84 2.68 7.15 6.84
N PHE A 85 3.90 6.62 6.91
CA PHE A 85 4.16 5.17 6.80
C PHE A 85 4.53 4.48 8.12
N GLY A 86 5.03 5.22 9.10
CA GLY A 86 5.55 4.69 10.36
C GLY A 86 4.58 3.79 11.11
N PRO A 87 3.30 4.17 11.30
CA PRO A 87 2.33 3.31 12.00
C PRO A 87 2.13 1.94 11.31
N LYS A 88 2.10 1.91 9.97
CA LYS A 88 1.99 0.66 9.20
C LYS A 88 3.24 -0.20 9.36
N TRP A 89 4.42 0.40 9.30
CA TRP A 89 5.69 -0.32 9.50
C TRP A 89 5.82 -0.89 10.92
N ILE A 90 5.42 -0.14 11.94
CA ILE A 90 5.42 -0.62 13.33
C ILE A 90 4.48 -1.81 13.48
N LEU A 91 3.27 -1.75 12.90
CA LEU A 91 2.33 -2.86 12.92
C LEU A 91 2.90 -4.11 12.23
N TYR A 92 3.49 -3.96 11.04
CA TYR A 92 4.10 -5.09 10.33
C TYR A 92 5.30 -5.67 11.09
N GLY A 93 6.15 -4.81 11.67
CA GLY A 93 7.27 -5.25 12.51
C GLY A 93 6.81 -6.02 13.74
N PHE A 94 5.73 -5.57 14.39
CA PHE A 94 5.15 -6.27 15.53
C PHE A 94 4.54 -7.63 15.15
N LEU A 95 3.82 -7.70 14.03
CA LEU A 95 3.30 -8.96 13.51
C LEU A 95 4.43 -9.94 13.16
N LEU A 96 5.50 -9.45 12.52
CA LEU A 96 6.68 -10.24 12.20
C LEU A 96 7.35 -10.79 13.48
N LEU A 97 7.47 -9.95 14.52
CA LEU A 97 8.03 -10.36 15.81
C LEU A 97 7.21 -11.49 16.44
N ILE A 98 5.87 -11.37 16.44
CA ILE A 98 4.99 -12.43 16.95
C ILE A 98 5.20 -13.74 16.18
N ILE A 99 5.20 -13.67 14.85
CA ILE A 99 5.39 -14.82 13.96
C ILE A 99 6.71 -15.51 14.28
N GLU A 100 7.81 -14.76 14.36
CA GLU A 100 9.13 -15.30 14.69
C GLU A 100 9.16 -15.96 16.07
N THR A 101 8.55 -15.34 17.08
CA THR A 101 8.52 -15.90 18.45
C THR A 101 7.59 -17.09 18.65
N LEU A 102 6.59 -17.28 17.77
CA LEU A 102 5.61 -18.38 17.87
C LEU A 102 5.98 -19.60 17.00
N LEU A 103 6.68 -19.36 15.88
CA LEU A 103 7.11 -20.41 14.95
C LEU A 103 8.50 -20.97 15.27
N TRP A 104 9.21 -20.38 16.24
CA TRP A 104 10.50 -20.81 16.74
C TRP A 104 10.39 -21.24 18.20
#